data_AF-L9VWG5-F1
#
_entry.id   AF-L9VWG5-F1
#
_cell.length_a   1.000
_cell.length_b   1.000
_cell.length_c   1.000
_cell.angle_alpha   90.00
_cell.angle_beta   90.00
_cell.angle_gamma   90.00
#
_symmetry.space_group_name_H-M   'P 1'
#
loop_
_entity.id
_entity.type
_entity.pdbx_description
1 polymer ?
#
loop_
_entity_poly.entity_id
_entity_poly.type
_entity_poly.pdbx_seq_one_letter_code
_entity_poly.pdbx_strand_id
1 'polypeptide(L)'
;MARFGTLLLKGAGALLLAFIALSVIAAVVSIVLSIVATVVAAVVTLAILAVVVLAVVGLASLFRDEGATVDSAYASGRSDRSAETEAPADRLRSQYVEGKLSEDEFERELDRLLEDDLGRDNGLGHERSSARQSTDRTRLRDR
;
A
#
# COMPACT_ATOMS: atom_id res chain seq x y z
N MET A 1 73.56 13.84 5.07
CA MET A 1 72.31 13.09 4.81
C MET A 1 71.06 13.65 5.51
N ALA A 2 71.17 14.46 6.57
CA ALA A 2 70.00 14.96 7.32
C ALA A 2 69.02 15.88 6.55
N ARG A 3 69.47 16.57 5.50
CA ARG A 3 68.69 17.58 4.76
C ARG A 3 67.62 16.94 3.85
N PHE A 4 67.90 15.73 3.36
CA PHE A 4 66.97 14.96 2.51
C PHE A 4 65.74 14.49 3.29
N GLY A 5 65.90 14.05 4.55
CA GLY A 5 64.79 13.62 5.39
C GLY A 5 63.80 14.75 5.69
N THR A 6 64.28 15.97 5.93
CA THR A 6 63.41 17.14 6.18
C THR A 6 62.68 17.62 4.92
N LEU A 7 63.27 17.46 3.73
CA LEU A 7 62.64 17.80 2.46
C LEU A 7 61.56 16.77 2.09
N LEU A 8 61.83 15.48 2.30
CA LEU A 8 60.86 14.41 2.13
C LEU A 8 59.69 14.54 3.09
N LEU A 9 59.95 14.85 4.37
CA LEU A 9 58.89 15.02 5.37
C LEU A 9 58.00 16.24 5.07
N LYS A 10 58.59 17.37 4.64
CA LYS A 10 57.85 18.55 4.19
C LYS A 10 57.04 18.28 2.91
N GLY A 11 57.63 17.58 1.94
CA GLY A 11 56.97 17.20 0.70
C GLY A 11 55.78 16.26 0.96
N ALA A 12 55.97 15.22 1.77
CA ALA A 12 54.91 14.31 2.16
C ALA A 12 53.79 15.03 2.93
N GLY A 13 54.15 15.93 3.86
CA GLY A 13 53.17 16.74 4.59
C GLY A 13 52.35 17.66 3.68
N ALA A 14 53.00 18.33 2.72
CA ALA A 14 52.30 19.17 1.75
C ALA A 14 51.36 18.37 0.84
N LEU A 15 51.78 17.17 0.41
CA LEU A 15 50.96 16.27 -0.41
C LEU A 15 49.74 15.78 0.37
N LEU A 16 49.92 15.38 1.63
CA LEU A 16 48.83 14.93 2.49
C LEU A 16 47.82 16.07 2.73
N LEU A 17 48.30 17.29 2.97
CA LEU A 17 47.43 18.48 3.09
C LEU A 17 46.66 18.74 1.78
N ALA A 18 47.34 18.70 0.63
CA ALA A 18 46.71 18.85 -0.67
C ALA A 18 45.64 17.76 -0.92
N PHE A 19 45.92 16.53 -0.54
CA PHE A 19 44.98 15.42 -0.65
C PHE A 19 43.75 15.61 0.24
N ILE A 20 43.94 16.05 1.50
CA ILE A 20 42.82 16.38 2.39
C ILE A 20 41.99 17.51 1.79
N ALA A 21 42.62 18.59 1.32
CA ALA A 21 41.91 19.71 0.71
C ALA A 21 41.10 19.27 -0.51
N LEU A 22 41.70 18.47 -1.39
CA LEU A 22 41.02 17.91 -2.56
C LEU A 22 39.87 16.98 -2.17
N SER A 23 40.07 16.14 -1.15
CA SER A 23 39.04 15.24 -0.61
C SER A 23 37.83 16.02 -0.08
N VAL A 24 38.07 17.11 0.63
CA VAL A 24 36.98 17.99 1.12
C VAL A 24 36.21 18.59 -0.05
N ILE A 25 36.91 19.10 -1.07
CA ILE A 25 36.26 19.66 -2.27
C ILE A 25 35.43 18.58 -2.97
N ALA A 26 36.00 17.39 -3.16
CA ALA A 26 35.32 16.26 -3.78
C ALA A 26 34.08 15.83 -2.98
N ALA A 27 34.16 15.81 -1.65
CA ALA A 27 33.04 15.50 -0.77
C ALA A 27 31.89 16.52 -0.93
N VAL A 28 32.20 17.82 -0.95
CA VAL A 28 31.20 18.88 -1.17
C VAL A 28 30.54 18.71 -2.53
N VAL A 29 31.32 18.52 -3.60
CA VAL A 29 30.80 18.29 -4.96
C VAL A 29 29.91 17.04 -4.99
N SER A 30 30.33 15.95 -4.34
CA SER A 30 29.57 14.70 -4.25
C SER A 30 28.22 14.89 -3.55
N ILE A 31 28.18 15.65 -2.45
CA ILE A 31 26.93 15.96 -1.74
C ILE A 31 25.97 16.73 -2.67
N VAL A 32 26.46 17.75 -3.36
CA VAL A 32 25.63 18.53 -4.29
C VAL A 32 25.12 17.66 -5.44
N LEU A 33 26.00 16.84 -6.04
CA LEU A 33 25.61 15.90 -7.08
C LEU A 33 24.58 14.89 -6.58
N SER A 34 24.74 14.39 -5.36
CA SER A 34 23.80 13.45 -4.75
C SER A 34 22.41 14.05 -4.63
N ILE A 35 22.29 15.31 -4.19
CA ILE A 35 20.99 15.99 -4.08
C ILE A 35 20.34 16.08 -5.46
N VAL A 36 21.09 16.54 -6.47
CA VAL A 36 20.58 16.63 -7.84
C VAL A 36 20.16 15.25 -8.37
N ALA A 37 20.98 14.22 -8.17
CA ALA A 37 20.69 12.86 -8.58
C ALA A 37 19.43 12.32 -7.88
N THR A 38 19.24 12.59 -6.59
CA THR A 38 18.04 12.20 -5.85
C THR A 38 16.78 12.87 -6.41
N VAL A 39 16.85 14.17 -6.72
CA VAL A 39 15.71 14.90 -7.32
C VAL A 39 15.39 14.33 -8.70
N VAL A 40 16.39 14.12 -9.55
CA VAL A 40 16.20 13.52 -10.88
C VAL A 40 15.62 12.12 -10.75
N ALA A 41 16.15 11.28 -9.87
CA ALA A 41 15.64 9.94 -9.63
C ALA A 41 14.17 9.98 -9.17
N ALA A 42 13.82 10.86 -8.23
CA ALA A 42 12.44 11.02 -7.76
C ALA A 42 11.49 11.41 -8.90
N VAL A 43 11.88 12.36 -9.75
CA VAL A 43 11.09 12.77 -10.92
C VAL A 43 10.94 11.61 -11.91
N VAL A 44 12.01 10.89 -12.20
CA VAL A 44 11.97 9.72 -13.09
C VAL A 44 11.08 8.62 -12.53
N THR A 45 11.19 8.31 -11.23
CA THR A 45 10.32 7.33 -10.58
C THR A 45 8.86 7.75 -10.64
N LEU A 46 8.56 9.03 -10.40
CA LEU A 46 7.20 9.57 -10.50
C LEU A 46 6.67 9.48 -11.94
N ALA A 47 7.50 9.77 -12.94
CA ALA A 47 7.14 9.65 -14.34
C ALA A 47 6.86 8.19 -14.73
N ILE A 48 7.70 7.25 -14.30
CA ILE A 48 7.48 5.81 -14.52
C ILE A 48 6.17 5.38 -13.87
N LEU A 49 5.92 5.79 -12.61
CA LEU A 49 4.67 5.49 -11.91
C LEU A 49 3.46 6.02 -12.69
N ALA A 50 3.51 7.27 -13.16
CA ALA A 50 2.44 7.88 -13.95
C ALA A 50 2.18 7.10 -15.26
N VAL A 51 3.23 6.67 -15.95
CA VAL A 51 3.12 5.83 -17.15
C VAL A 51 2.48 4.48 -16.82
N VAL A 52 2.88 3.83 -15.72
CA VAL A 52 2.30 2.57 -15.28
C VAL A 52 0.81 2.74 -14.95
N VAL A 53 0.44 3.78 -14.20
CA VAL A 53 -0.96 4.08 -13.90
C VAL A 53 -1.76 4.32 -15.18
N LEU A 54 -1.22 5.11 -16.12
CA LEU A 54 -1.87 5.34 -17.41
C LEU A 54 -2.03 4.05 -18.21
N ALA A 55 -1.03 3.17 -18.19
CA ALA A 55 -1.07 1.87 -18.85
C ALA A 55 -2.15 0.97 -18.23
N VAL A 56 -2.24 0.91 -16.89
CA VAL A 56 -3.27 0.15 -16.19
C VAL A 56 -4.66 0.69 -16.50
N VAL A 57 -4.85 2.01 -16.46
CA VAL A 57 -6.14 2.65 -16.78
C VAL A 57 -6.51 2.40 -18.25
N GLY A 58 -5.56 2.56 -19.17
CA GLY A 58 -5.78 2.28 -20.59
C GLY A 58 -6.16 0.82 -20.83
N LEU A 59 -5.43 -0.11 -20.20
CA LEU A 59 -5.69 -1.54 -20.29
C LEU A 59 -7.05 -1.91 -19.66
N ALA A 60 -7.38 -1.35 -18.50
CA ALA A 60 -8.68 -1.52 -17.87
C ALA A 60 -9.83 -0.96 -18.73
N SER A 61 -9.61 0.14 -19.44
CA SER A 61 -10.59 0.69 -20.38
C SER A 61 -10.85 -0.27 -21.55
N LEU A 62 -9.80 -0.83 -22.15
CA LEU A 62 -9.92 -1.81 -23.24
C LEU A 62 -10.64 -3.08 -22.76
N PHE A 63 -10.28 -3.60 -21.59
CA PHE A 63 -10.97 -4.77 -21.02
C PHE A 63 -12.41 -4.48 -20.59
N ARG A 64 -12.74 -3.25 -20.20
CA ARG A 64 -14.11 -2.83 -19.88
C ARG A 64 -15.00 -2.75 -21.12
N ASP A 65 -14.44 -2.45 -22.29
CA ASP A 65 -15.16 -2.45 -23.56
C ASP A 65 -15.28 -3.85 -24.19
N GLU A 66 -14.34 -4.78 -23.93
CA GLU A 66 -14.31 -6.11 -24.57
C GLU A 66 -14.74 -7.32 -23.70
N GLY A 67 -14.77 -7.26 -22.37
CA GLY A 67 -14.95 -8.50 -21.60
C GLY A 67 -15.27 -8.39 -20.12
N ALA A 68 -16.54 -8.61 -19.79
CA ALA A 68 -17.00 -9.27 -18.57
C ALA A 68 -16.49 -10.73 -18.43
N THR A 69 -15.37 -11.13 -19.06
CA THR A 69 -15.01 -12.54 -19.32
C THR A 69 -13.54 -12.91 -19.17
N VAL A 70 -12.62 -12.02 -18.75
CA VAL A 70 -11.24 -12.43 -18.46
C VAL A 70 -10.97 -12.42 -16.96
N ASP A 71 -11.45 -13.50 -16.37
CA ASP A 71 -11.06 -14.11 -15.11
C ASP A 71 -9.58 -13.84 -14.74
N SER A 72 -9.39 -12.91 -13.80
CA SER A 72 -8.68 -13.07 -12.51
C SER A 72 -7.34 -13.85 -12.42
N ALA A 73 -6.64 -14.15 -13.51
CA ALA A 73 -5.47 -15.05 -13.46
C ALA A 73 -4.15 -14.41 -12.97
N TYR A 74 -4.10 -13.11 -12.66
CA TYR A 74 -2.86 -12.43 -12.22
C TYR A 74 -3.07 -11.48 -11.02
N ALA A 75 -3.84 -11.90 -10.02
CA ALA A 75 -3.86 -11.24 -8.71
C ALA A 75 -2.70 -11.73 -7.81
N SER A 76 -1.46 -11.70 -8.32
CA SER A 76 -0.26 -11.93 -7.51
C SER A 76 0.31 -10.58 -7.07
N GLY A 77 -0.32 -9.97 -6.06
CA GLY A 77 0.14 -8.67 -5.57
C GLY A 77 -0.90 -7.98 -4.70
N ARG A 78 -1.20 -8.59 -3.56
CA ARG A 78 -1.76 -7.97 -2.35
C ARG A 78 -2.31 -6.54 -2.53
N SER A 79 -3.65 -6.45 -2.54
CA SER A 79 -4.51 -5.34 -2.06
C SER A 79 -5.63 -5.06 -3.07
N ASP A 80 -6.61 -5.95 -3.18
CA ASP A 80 -7.94 -5.57 -3.63
C ASP A 80 -8.95 -6.65 -3.24
N ARG A 81 -9.58 -6.44 -2.09
CA ARG A 81 -10.84 -7.09 -1.68
C ARG A 81 -11.88 -6.03 -1.32
N SER A 82 -11.94 -4.94 -2.09
CA SER A 82 -12.92 -3.88 -1.88
C SER A 82 -13.42 -3.26 -3.19
N ALA A 83 -13.41 -4.02 -4.28
CA ALA A 83 -14.02 -3.62 -5.55
C ALA A 83 -15.45 -4.18 -5.72
N GLU A 84 -16.13 -4.45 -4.60
CA GLU A 84 -17.53 -4.88 -4.59
C GLU A 84 -18.26 -4.09 -3.50
N THR A 85 -18.78 -2.91 -3.86
CA THR A 85 -19.46 -1.95 -2.98
C THR A 85 -18.49 -1.20 -2.04
N GLU A 86 -18.30 0.11 -2.23
CA GLU A 86 -17.66 0.96 -1.21
C GLU A 86 -18.29 0.64 0.15
N ALA A 87 -17.50 0.05 1.06
CA ALA A 87 -17.99 -0.26 2.39
C ALA A 87 -18.50 1.06 2.99
N PRO A 88 -19.66 1.09 3.66
CA PRO A 88 -20.16 2.33 4.27
C PRO A 88 -19.14 3.01 5.19
N ALA A 89 -18.21 2.22 5.75
CA ALA A 89 -17.07 2.68 6.55
C ALA A 89 -16.05 3.51 5.74
N ASP A 90 -15.78 3.14 4.49
CA ASP A 90 -14.84 3.87 3.62
C ASP A 90 -15.40 5.24 3.24
N ARG A 91 -16.73 5.37 3.09
CA ARG A 91 -17.39 6.67 2.87
C ARG A 91 -17.33 7.57 4.10
N LEU A 92 -17.50 7.03 5.30
CA LEU A 92 -17.36 7.78 6.56
C LEU A 92 -15.93 8.30 6.72
N ARG A 93 -14.93 7.46 6.41
CA ARG A 93 -13.51 7.84 6.46
C ARG A 93 -13.16 8.97 5.51
N SER A 94 -13.72 8.95 4.29
CA SER A 94 -13.52 10.02 3.30
C SER A 94 -14.06 11.37 3.81
N GLN A 95 -15.24 11.38 4.45
CA GLN A 95 -15.88 12.60 4.95
C GLN A 95 -15.18 13.20 6.19
N TYR A 96 -14.58 12.37 7.05
CA TYR A 96 -13.73 12.83 8.15
C TYR A 96 -12.46 13.52 7.64
N VAL A 97 -11.77 12.92 6.66
CA VAL A 97 -10.54 13.49 6.06
C VAL A 97 -10.83 14.80 5.32
N GLU A 98 -12.02 14.93 4.73
CA GLU A 98 -12.49 16.16 4.10
C GLU A 98 -12.91 17.25 5.12
N GLY A 99 -12.88 16.93 6.43
CA GLY A 99 -13.25 17.85 7.51
C GLY A 99 -14.75 18.14 7.59
N LYS A 100 -15.58 17.32 6.93
CA LYS A 100 -17.06 17.43 6.95
C LYS A 100 -17.69 16.76 8.16
N LEU A 101 -16.94 15.89 8.85
CA LEU A 101 -17.37 15.18 10.04
C LEU A 101 -16.36 15.42 11.17
N SER A 102 -16.85 15.72 12.37
CA SER A 102 -15.98 15.85 13.55
C SER A 102 -15.58 14.47 14.09
N GLU A 103 -14.46 14.40 14.83
CA GLU A 103 -13.96 13.15 15.42
C GLU A 103 -15.04 12.43 16.25
N ASP A 104 -15.70 13.16 17.16
CA ASP A 104 -16.73 12.59 18.03
C ASP A 104 -17.95 12.04 17.26
N GLU A 105 -18.24 12.59 16.09
CA GLU A 105 -19.32 12.11 15.21
C GLU A 105 -18.88 10.91 14.38
N PHE A 106 -17.61 10.90 13.93
CA PHE A 106 -17.02 9.76 13.24
C PHE A 106 -17.01 8.51 14.12
N GLU A 107 -16.54 8.62 15.36
CA GLU A 107 -16.50 7.48 16.28
C GLU A 107 -17.90 6.91 16.55
N ARG A 108 -18.89 7.78 16.80
CA ARG A 108 -20.28 7.36 17.04
C ARG A 108 -20.90 6.63 15.85
N GLU A 109 -20.64 7.09 14.64
CA GLU A 109 -21.24 6.50 13.44
C GLU A 109 -20.50 5.22 13.00
N LEU A 110 -19.19 5.17 13.24
CA LEU A 110 -18.38 3.97 13.02
C LEU A 110 -18.80 2.83 13.96
N ASP A 111 -19.04 3.13 15.23
CA ASP A 111 -19.46 2.14 16.24
C ASP A 111 -20.81 1.52 15.88
N ARG A 112 -21.79 2.35 15.46
CA ARG A 112 -23.09 1.87 14.95
C ARG A 112 -22.94 0.96 13.73
N LEU A 113 -22.09 1.35 12.79
CA LEU A 113 -21.89 0.58 11.58
C LEU A 113 -21.23 -0.78 11.86
N LEU A 114 -20.28 -0.82 12.81
CA LEU A 114 -19.65 -2.06 13.25
C LEU A 114 -20.64 -2.98 13.97
N GLU A 115 -21.51 -2.44 14.82
CA GLU A 115 -22.53 -3.22 15.52
C GLU A 115 -23.58 -3.82 14.56
N ASP A 116 -23.98 -3.07 13.53
CA ASP A 116 -24.90 -3.55 12.49
C ASP A 116 -24.27 -4.63 11.60
N ASP A 117 -22.98 -4.51 11.24
CA ASP A 117 -22.26 -5.50 10.42
C ASP A 117 -22.04 -6.81 11.19
N LEU A 118 -21.63 -6.69 12.47
CA LEU A 118 -21.47 -7.83 13.37
C LEU A 118 -22.81 -8.52 13.72
N GLY A 119 -23.90 -7.74 13.82
CA GLY A 119 -25.24 -8.26 14.02
C GLY A 119 -25.79 -9.00 12.80
N ARG A 120 -25.37 -8.60 11.60
CA ARG A 120 -25.81 -9.21 10.33
C ARG A 120 -25.11 -10.53 10.03
N ASP A 121 -23.85 -10.70 10.43
CA ASP A 121 -23.11 -11.96 10.24
C ASP A 121 -23.51 -13.03 11.30
N ASN A 122 -23.88 -12.62 12.51
CA ASN A 122 -24.35 -13.53 13.57
C ASN A 122 -25.79 -14.05 13.41
N GLY A 123 -26.55 -13.55 12.43
CA GLY A 123 -27.98 -13.89 12.23
C GLY A 123 -28.27 -15.14 11.40
N LEU A 124 -27.26 -15.81 10.81
CA LEU A 124 -27.47 -16.93 9.87
C LEU A 124 -27.25 -18.32 10.46
N GLY A 125 -27.10 -18.45 11.77
CA GLY A 125 -26.88 -19.74 12.41
C GLY A 125 -27.67 -19.91 13.69
N HIS A 126 -28.93 -20.34 13.61
CA HIS A 126 -29.59 -21.32 14.50
C HIS A 126 -31.13 -21.20 14.46
N GLU A 127 -31.78 -21.53 13.35
CA GLU A 127 -33.25 -21.67 13.38
C GLU A 127 -33.83 -22.60 12.29
N ARG A 128 -33.22 -23.77 12.06
CA ARG A 128 -33.86 -24.86 11.27
C ARG A 128 -33.48 -26.25 11.77
N SER A 129 -33.84 -26.58 12.99
CA SER A 129 -33.74 -27.95 13.51
C SER A 129 -34.87 -28.31 14.49
N SER A 130 -36.12 -27.96 14.18
CA SER A 130 -37.26 -28.33 15.04
C SER A 130 -38.59 -28.61 14.31
N ALA A 131 -38.58 -29.01 13.02
CA ALA A 131 -39.84 -29.27 12.30
C ALA A 131 -39.84 -30.49 11.35
N ARG A 132 -39.11 -31.56 11.67
CA ARG A 132 -39.27 -32.87 11.01
C ARG A 132 -39.06 -34.04 11.99
N GLN A 133 -39.89 -34.10 13.02
CA GLN A 133 -40.11 -35.35 13.75
C GLN A 133 -41.58 -35.46 14.14
N SER A 134 -42.45 -35.56 13.15
CA SER A 134 -43.79 -36.08 13.30
C SER A 134 -44.17 -36.73 11.98
N THR A 135 -44.90 -37.85 12.05
CA THR A 135 -45.32 -38.71 10.93
C THR A 135 -44.23 -39.56 10.27
N ASP A 136 -43.80 -40.66 10.91
CA ASP A 136 -43.77 -41.97 10.22
C ASP A 136 -43.48 -43.19 11.14
N ARG A 137 -44.40 -43.59 12.03
CA ARG A 137 -44.25 -44.87 12.78
C ARG A 137 -45.54 -45.67 13.06
N THR A 138 -46.60 -45.55 12.26
CA THR A 138 -47.86 -46.29 12.53
C THR A 138 -48.35 -47.19 11.39
N ARG A 139 -47.47 -47.70 10.51
CA ARG A 139 -47.89 -48.63 9.43
C ARG A 139 -47.10 -49.93 9.35
N LEU A 140 -46.83 -50.57 10.49
CA LEU A 140 -46.31 -51.94 10.55
C LEU A 140 -47.09 -52.77 11.59
N ARG A 141 -48.42 -52.82 11.46
CA ARG A 141 -49.28 -53.75 12.22
C ARG A 141 -50.56 -54.03 11.45
N ASP A 142 -50.43 -54.86 10.41
CA ASP A 142 -51.44 -55.84 9.95
C ASP A 142 -51.10 -56.25 8.52
N ARG A 143 -50.42 -57.40 8.38
CA ARG A 143 -50.66 -58.42 7.35
C ARG A 143 -50.05 -59.73 7.83
#